data_AF-A0A3B9ENQ6-F1
#
_entry.id   AF-A0A3B9ENQ6-F1
#
_cell.length_a   1.000
_cell.length_b   1.000
_cell.length_c   1.000
_cell.angle_alpha   90.00
_cell.angle_beta   90.00
_cell.angle_gamma   90.00
#
_symmetry.space_group_name_H-M   'P 1'
#
loop_
_entity.id
_entity.type
_entity.pdbx_description
1 polymer ?
#
loop_
_entity_poly.entity_id
_entity_poly.type
_entity_poly.pdbx_seq_one_letter_code
_entity_poly.pdbx_strand_id
1 'polypeptide(L)'
;MPRPSNNNESRRQKRLPPGVSNPVDIHVGQRLRLRRTLLGMSQEKLGDAVGLTFQQIQKYERGANRIGASRLYMFSRILDVPVAYFFEELPSQIRSHEGQMEIGLSDQPQEALERDPMARRETLELVRAYYAVGNPKVRRRIVDLVRSLGGDEEE
;
A
#
# COMPACT_ATOMS: atom_id res chain seq x y z
N MET A 1 10.98 -54.49 12.17
CA MET A 1 10.86 -53.26 11.36
C MET A 1 9.65 -52.46 11.84
N PRO A 2 9.80 -51.45 12.71
CA PRO A 2 8.75 -50.47 12.98
C PRO A 2 8.85 -49.26 12.01
N ARG A 3 7.70 -48.67 11.70
CA ARG A 3 7.44 -47.68 10.63
C ARG A 3 8.16 -46.33 10.87
N PRO A 4 8.53 -45.56 9.82
CA PRO A 4 9.11 -44.23 10.00
C PRO A 4 8.08 -43.22 10.52
N SER A 5 8.50 -42.41 11.50
CA SER A 5 7.76 -41.25 12.01
C SER A 5 7.47 -40.26 10.88
N ASN A 6 6.19 -39.96 10.68
CA ASN A 6 5.73 -38.96 9.72
C ASN A 6 5.92 -37.56 10.33
N ASN A 7 6.99 -36.88 9.92
CA ASN A 7 7.40 -35.57 10.40
C ASN A 7 6.60 -34.45 9.73
N ASN A 8 5.29 -34.39 10.00
CA ASN A 8 4.39 -33.38 9.41
C ASN A 8 3.72 -32.52 10.50
N GLU A 9 4.51 -31.96 11.41
CA GLU A 9 4.08 -30.81 12.19
C GLU A 9 4.11 -29.58 11.29
N SER A 10 2.99 -29.44 10.59
CA SER A 10 2.64 -28.30 9.76
C SER A 10 2.98 -27.00 10.49
N ARG A 11 3.77 -26.13 9.84
CA ARG A 11 3.93 -24.70 10.15
C ARG A 11 2.55 -24.05 10.29
N ARG A 12 1.90 -24.18 11.45
CA ARG A 12 0.68 -23.45 11.79
C ARG A 12 1.10 -21.99 11.91
N GLN A 13 0.93 -21.21 10.83
CA GLN A 13 1.08 -19.77 10.86
C GLN A 13 0.30 -19.24 12.07
N LYS A 14 1.03 -18.69 13.06
CA LYS A 14 0.46 -18.04 14.24
C LYS A 14 -0.54 -17.00 13.72
N ARG A 15 -1.83 -17.23 13.94
CA ARG A 15 -2.86 -16.24 13.59
C ARG A 15 -2.64 -15.05 14.54
N LEU A 16 -2.54 -13.85 13.98
CA LEU A 16 -2.49 -12.61 14.77
C LEU A 16 -3.69 -12.59 15.75
N PRO A 17 -3.51 -12.01 16.96
CA PRO A 17 -4.58 -11.89 17.94
C PRO A 17 -5.82 -11.20 17.33
N PRO A 18 -7.04 -11.54 17.79
CA PRO A 18 -8.26 -10.84 17.35
C PRO A 18 -8.11 -9.34 17.59
N GLY A 19 -8.18 -8.53 16.51
CA GLY A 19 -8.08 -7.08 16.57
C GLY A 19 -6.77 -6.47 16.05
N VAL A 20 -5.73 -7.27 15.77
CA VAL A 20 -4.49 -6.78 15.15
C VAL A 20 -4.56 -7.00 13.63
N SER A 21 -4.73 -5.90 12.88
CA SER A 21 -4.65 -5.92 11.42
C SER A 21 -3.25 -6.34 10.95
N ASN A 22 -3.19 -7.16 9.89
CA ASN A 22 -1.92 -7.55 9.30
C ASN A 22 -1.20 -6.29 8.77
N PRO A 23 0.11 -6.12 9.02
CA PRO A 23 0.89 -5.03 8.42
C PRO A 23 0.72 -4.90 6.90
N VAL A 24 0.57 -6.02 6.19
CA VAL A 24 0.31 -6.03 4.74
C VAL A 24 -1.06 -5.44 4.41
N ASP A 25 -2.09 -5.79 5.18
CA ASP A 25 -3.45 -5.28 4.97
C ASP A 25 -3.53 -3.76 5.23
N ILE A 26 -2.80 -3.28 6.24
CA ILE A 26 -2.66 -1.84 6.56
C ILE A 26 -1.98 -1.11 5.40
N HIS A 27 -0.84 -1.62 4.93
CA HIS A 27 -0.11 -1.02 3.82
C HIS A 27 -0.93 -0.95 2.54
N VAL A 28 -1.56 -2.06 2.15
CA VAL A 28 -2.44 -2.11 0.97
C VAL A 28 -3.58 -1.08 1.10
N GLY A 29 -4.16 -0.96 2.29
CA GLY A 29 -5.17 0.06 2.60
C GLY A 29 -4.67 1.50 2.44
N GLN A 30 -3.44 1.77 2.90
CA GLN A 30 -2.80 3.08 2.77
C GLN A 30 -2.51 3.42 1.30
N ARG A 31 -1.97 2.49 0.51
CA ARG A 31 -1.76 2.67 -0.94
C ARG A 31 -3.08 2.91 -1.67
N LEU A 32 -4.14 2.20 -1.30
CA LEU A 32 -5.49 2.42 -1.84
C LEU A 32 -5.97 3.85 -1.58
N ARG A 33 -5.88 4.30 -0.33
CA ARG A 33 -6.27 5.66 0.07
C ARG A 33 -5.46 6.72 -0.68
N LEU A 34 -4.13 6.58 -0.69
CA LEU A 34 -3.21 7.50 -1.35
C LEU A 34 -3.59 7.68 -2.82
N ARG A 35 -3.74 6.56 -3.54
CA ARG A 35 -4.07 6.62 -4.97
C ARG A 35 -5.44 7.25 -5.22
N ARG A 36 -6.44 6.90 -4.41
CA ARG A 36 -7.77 7.49 -4.49
C ARG A 36 -7.73 9.00 -4.29
N THR A 37 -7.01 9.49 -3.28
CA THR A 37 -6.91 10.94 -3.00
C THR A 37 -6.17 11.69 -4.09
N LEU A 38 -5.13 11.07 -4.66
CA LEU A 38 -4.40 11.62 -5.81
C LEU A 38 -5.29 11.77 -7.06
N LEU A 39 -6.28 10.90 -7.24
CA LEU A 39 -7.26 11.03 -8.31
C LEU A 39 -8.44 11.95 -7.95
N GLY A 40 -8.41 12.58 -6.77
CA GLY A 40 -9.50 13.45 -6.30
C GLY A 40 -10.82 12.72 -6.08
N MET A 41 -10.80 11.39 -5.87
CA MET A 41 -12.01 10.60 -5.64
C MET A 41 -12.39 10.58 -4.17
N SER A 42 -13.68 10.70 -3.84
CA SER A 42 -14.20 10.42 -2.49
C SER A 42 -14.29 8.91 -2.23
N GLN A 43 -14.41 8.50 -0.96
CA GLN A 43 -14.62 7.10 -0.60
C GLN A 43 -15.94 6.55 -1.17
N GLU A 44 -16.98 7.39 -1.23
CA GLU A 44 -18.27 7.06 -1.85
C GLU A 44 -18.09 6.79 -3.34
N LYS A 45 -17.42 7.70 -4.08
CA LYS A 45 -17.17 7.54 -5.51
C LYS A 45 -16.38 6.27 -5.83
N LEU A 46 -15.38 5.95 -5.01
CA LEU A 46 -14.64 4.68 -5.16
C LEU A 46 -15.53 3.47 -4.84
N GLY A 47 -16.35 3.58 -3.80
CA GLY A 47 -17.32 2.57 -3.41
C GLY A 47 -18.30 2.25 -4.53
N ASP A 48 -18.93 3.27 -5.10
CA ASP A 48 -19.89 3.14 -6.20
C ASP A 48 -19.26 2.46 -7.41
N ALA A 49 -18.02 2.85 -7.76
CA ALA A 49 -17.30 2.27 -8.90
C ALA A 49 -16.98 0.78 -8.75
N VAL A 50 -16.91 0.26 -7.52
CA VAL A 50 -16.61 -1.15 -7.22
C VAL A 50 -17.80 -1.91 -6.63
N GLY A 51 -18.96 -1.26 -6.48
CA GLY A 51 -20.17 -1.84 -5.89
C GLY A 51 -20.05 -2.09 -4.37
N LEU A 52 -19.41 -1.18 -3.63
CA LEU A 52 -19.23 -1.26 -2.17
C LEU A 52 -19.69 0.01 -1.47
N THR A 53 -20.07 -0.12 -0.20
CA THR A 53 -20.43 1.04 0.62
C THR A 53 -19.21 1.86 1.02
N PHE A 54 -19.41 3.16 1.30
CA PHE A 54 -18.33 4.04 1.79
C PHE A 54 -17.65 3.45 3.04
N GLN A 55 -18.44 2.85 3.95
CA GLN A 55 -17.93 2.25 5.18
C GLN A 55 -16.99 1.07 4.90
N GLN A 56 -17.27 0.30 3.85
CA GLN A 56 -16.42 -0.82 3.46
C GLN A 56 -15.10 -0.32 2.87
N ILE A 57 -15.15 0.72 2.04
CA ILE A 57 -13.94 1.41 1.56
C ILE A 57 -13.12 1.94 2.75
N GLN A 58 -13.77 2.59 3.71
CA GLN A 58 -13.11 3.08 4.91
C GLN A 58 -12.46 1.96 5.74
N LYS A 59 -13.08 0.77 5.84
CA LYS A 59 -12.49 -0.40 6.51
C LYS A 59 -11.29 -0.96 5.76
N TYR A 60 -11.31 -0.95 4.42
CA TYR A 60 -10.16 -1.33 3.61
C TYR A 60 -9.02 -0.34 3.72
N GLU A 61 -9.29 0.97 3.64
CA GLU A 61 -8.25 2.01 3.74
C GLU A 61 -7.56 2.03 5.10
N ARG A 62 -8.22 1.55 6.15
CA ARG A 62 -7.64 1.39 7.50
C ARG A 62 -6.98 0.02 7.72
N GLY A 63 -7.03 -0.89 6.75
CA GLY A 63 -6.55 -2.27 6.90
C GLY A 63 -7.35 -3.12 7.90
N ALA A 64 -8.53 -2.65 8.34
CA ALA A 64 -9.39 -3.37 9.28
C ALA A 64 -10.03 -4.59 8.61
N ASN A 65 -10.29 -4.50 7.30
CA ASN A 65 -10.75 -5.61 6.48
C ASN A 65 -9.70 -5.94 5.42
N ARG A 66 -9.51 -7.25 5.17
CA ARG A 66 -8.65 -7.72 4.08
C ARG A 66 -9.26 -7.44 2.71
N ILE A 67 -8.43 -7.03 1.77
CA ILE A 67 -8.82 -6.91 0.37
C ILE A 67 -8.46 -8.21 -0.34
N GLY A 68 -9.46 -8.98 -0.74
CA GLY A 68 -9.25 -10.18 -1.56
C GLY A 68 -8.75 -9.84 -2.96
N ALA A 69 -8.06 -10.80 -3.61
CA ALA A 69 -7.41 -10.62 -4.92
C ALA A 69 -8.35 -10.07 -6.01
N SER A 70 -9.61 -10.53 -6.06
CA SER A 70 -10.60 -10.03 -7.02
C SER A 70 -10.89 -8.53 -6.84
N ARG A 71 -11.07 -8.07 -5.59
CA ARG A 71 -11.26 -6.65 -5.30
C ARG A 71 -10.00 -5.84 -5.57
N LEU A 72 -8.83 -6.39 -5.23
CA LEU A 72 -7.55 -5.73 -5.49
C LEU A 72 -7.34 -5.49 -6.99
N TYR A 73 -7.70 -6.47 -7.83
CA TYR A 73 -7.71 -6.33 -9.28
C TYR A 73 -8.71 -5.27 -9.77
N MET A 74 -9.93 -5.24 -9.23
CA MET A 74 -10.90 -4.19 -9.58
C MET A 74 -10.40 -2.79 -9.20
N PHE A 75 -9.84 -2.63 -8.00
CA PHE A 75 -9.24 -1.37 -7.58
C PHE A 75 -8.09 -0.94 -8.50
N SER A 76 -7.24 -1.87 -8.93
CA SER A 76 -6.15 -1.57 -9.86
C SER A 76 -6.69 -1.01 -11.19
N ARG A 77 -7.80 -1.53 -11.70
CA ARG A 77 -8.46 -1.04 -12.91
C ARG A 77 -9.10 0.34 -12.72
N ILE A 78 -9.85 0.54 -11.63
CA ILE A 78 -10.54 1.81 -11.34
C ILE A 78 -9.53 2.94 -11.10
N LEU A 79 -8.42 2.63 -10.44
CA LEU A 79 -7.41 3.58 -10.05
C LEU A 79 -6.29 3.72 -11.08
N ASP A 80 -6.40 3.04 -12.23
CA ASP A 80 -5.42 3.03 -13.31
C ASP A 80 -3.98 2.81 -12.81
N VAL A 81 -3.77 1.70 -12.10
CA VAL A 81 -2.47 1.25 -11.59
C VAL A 81 -2.27 -0.25 -11.78
N PRO A 82 -1.02 -0.73 -11.93
CA PRO A 82 -0.71 -2.15 -11.83
C PRO A 82 -1.08 -2.71 -10.44
N VAL A 83 -1.45 -3.99 -10.34
CA VAL A 83 -1.73 -4.62 -9.04
C VAL A 83 -0.51 -4.56 -8.10
N ALA A 84 0.71 -4.60 -8.65
CA ALA A 84 1.95 -4.47 -7.89
C ALA A 84 2.03 -3.17 -7.08
N TYR A 85 1.37 -2.09 -7.53
CA TYR A 85 1.34 -0.79 -6.85
C TYR A 85 0.93 -0.88 -5.38
N PHE A 86 0.00 -1.78 -5.05
CA PHE A 86 -0.50 -1.95 -3.68
C PHE A 86 0.53 -2.57 -2.73
N PHE A 87 1.61 -3.13 -3.25
CA PHE A 87 2.69 -3.78 -2.51
C PHE A 87 4.06 -3.10 -2.70
N GLU A 88 4.13 -2.03 -3.49
CA GLU A 88 5.34 -1.19 -3.59
C GLU A 88 5.65 -0.54 -2.25
N GLU A 89 6.93 -0.27 -1.98
CA GLU A 89 7.41 0.35 -0.72
C GLU A 89 7.08 -0.44 0.55
N LEU A 90 6.70 -1.72 0.42
CA LEU A 90 6.50 -2.57 1.58
C LEU A 90 7.81 -2.65 2.38
N PRO A 91 7.84 -2.30 3.69
CA PRO A 91 9.04 -2.40 4.50
C PRO A 91 9.76 -3.73 4.32
N SER A 92 11.08 -3.71 4.18
CA SER A 92 11.91 -4.92 4.03
C SER A 92 11.70 -5.92 5.19
N GLN A 93 11.39 -5.41 6.38
CA GLN A 93 11.02 -6.18 7.57
C GLN A 93 9.73 -7.01 7.39
N ILE A 94 8.81 -6.55 6.54
CA ILE A 94 7.56 -7.27 6.19
C ILE A 94 7.82 -8.23 5.02
N ARG A 95 8.71 -7.87 4.09
CA ARG A 95 9.11 -8.73 2.96
C ARG A 95 9.87 -9.99 3.39
N SER A 96 10.60 -9.92 4.51
CA SER A 96 11.34 -11.07 5.08
C SER A 96 10.46 -12.04 5.87
N HIS A 97 9.14 -11.83 5.96
CA HIS A 97 8.21 -12.70 6.69
C HIS A 97 7.83 -14.00 5.93
N GLU A 98 8.81 -14.72 5.39
CA GLU A 98 8.71 -16.18 5.29
C GLU A 98 9.03 -16.80 6.66
N GLY A 99 8.17 -16.50 7.64
CA GLY A 99 8.12 -17.21 8.92
C GLY A 99 9.06 -16.72 10.02
N GLN A 100 8.70 -15.63 10.70
CA GLN A 100 8.89 -15.42 12.14
C GLN A 100 8.29 -14.06 12.51
N MET A 101 7.10 -14.07 13.15
CA MET A 101 6.59 -12.89 13.84
C MET A 101 7.27 -12.84 15.21
N GLU A 102 8.28 -11.99 15.34
CA GLU A 102 8.77 -11.50 16.62
C GLU A 102 8.38 -10.02 16.70
N ILE A 103 7.25 -9.76 17.38
CA ILE A 103 6.84 -8.41 17.74
C ILE A 103 7.69 -8.04 18.96
N GLY A 104 8.84 -7.41 18.71
CA GLY A 104 9.58 -6.68 19.73
C GLY A 104 8.87 -5.36 20.02
N LEU A 105 8.05 -5.34 21.07
CA LEU A 105 7.65 -4.10 21.72
C LEU A 105 8.89 -3.56 22.44
N SER A 106 9.54 -2.56 21.86
CA SER A 106 10.47 -1.70 22.61
C SER A 106 10.05 -0.27 22.43
N ASP A 107 9.91 0.43 23.56
CA ASP A 107 9.80 1.88 23.70
C ASP A 107 10.94 2.59 22.96
N GLN A 108 10.83 2.69 21.63
CA GLN A 108 11.60 3.68 20.90
C GLN A 108 10.82 5.00 20.98
N PRO A 109 11.50 6.12 21.30
CA PRO A 109 10.89 7.43 21.21
C PRO A 109 10.24 7.50 19.85
N GLN A 110 8.96 7.83 19.83
CA GLN A 110 8.24 8.09 18.60
C GLN A 110 8.89 9.32 17.98
N GLU A 111 9.99 9.11 17.25
CA GLU A 111 10.61 10.13 16.42
C GLU A 111 9.49 10.66 15.57
N ALA A 112 9.20 11.93 15.82
CA ALA A 112 8.05 12.63 15.30
C ALA A 112 7.90 12.25 13.83
N LEU A 113 6.76 11.64 13.48
CA LEU A 113 6.30 11.40 12.11
C LEU A 113 6.81 12.55 11.25
N GLU A 114 7.95 12.35 10.59
CA GLU A 114 8.57 13.37 9.78
C GLU A 114 7.48 13.75 8.77
N ARG A 115 7.04 15.01 8.80
CA ARG A 115 5.87 15.50 8.06
C ARG A 115 5.82 14.82 6.70
N ASP A 116 4.91 13.87 6.55
CA ASP A 116 4.84 12.99 5.38
C ASP A 116 5.03 13.86 4.12
N PRO A 117 6.14 13.71 3.38
CA PRO A 117 6.40 14.56 2.23
C PRO A 117 5.29 14.44 1.17
N MET A 118 4.53 13.34 1.17
CA MET A 118 3.31 13.17 0.35
C MET A 118 2.09 13.95 0.88
N ALA A 119 2.08 14.37 2.14
CA ALA A 119 1.05 15.25 2.70
C ALA A 119 1.28 16.73 2.36
N ARG A 120 2.43 17.08 1.74
CA ARG A 120 2.68 18.44 1.25
C ARG A 120 1.72 18.74 0.10
N ARG A 121 0.97 19.84 0.23
CA ARG A 121 -0.03 20.28 -0.75
C ARG A 121 0.53 20.37 -2.17
N GLU A 122 1.77 20.85 -2.28
CA GLU A 122 2.51 20.95 -3.54
C GLU A 122 2.78 19.59 -4.18
N THR A 123 3.22 18.60 -3.40
CA THR A 123 3.44 17.23 -3.89
C THR A 123 2.15 16.61 -4.41
N LEU A 124 1.04 16.80 -3.70
CA LEU A 124 -0.28 16.32 -4.16
C LEU A 124 -0.77 17.06 -5.42
N GLU A 125 -0.42 18.32 -5.59
CA GLU A 125 -0.74 19.11 -6.78
C GLU A 125 0.09 18.67 -7.99
N LEU A 126 1.40 18.46 -7.81
CA LEU A 126 2.28 17.91 -8.84
C LEU A 126 1.80 16.54 -9.31
N VAL A 127 1.46 15.64 -8.39
CA VAL A 127 0.98 14.30 -8.74
C VAL A 127 -0.38 14.37 -9.44
N ARG A 128 -1.29 15.25 -9.00
CA ARG A 128 -2.58 15.49 -9.71
C ARG A 128 -2.36 16.00 -11.13
N ALA A 129 -1.50 17.00 -11.30
CA ALA A 129 -1.16 17.57 -12.60
C ALA A 129 -0.53 16.49 -13.51
N TYR A 130 0.34 15.64 -12.98
CA TYR A 130 0.95 14.53 -13.71
C TYR A 130 -0.10 13.54 -14.25
N TYR A 131 -1.10 13.17 -13.45
CA TYR A 131 -2.16 12.26 -13.89
C TYR A 131 -3.17 12.90 -14.87
N ALA A 132 -3.32 14.23 -14.86
CA ALA A 132 -4.10 14.94 -15.87
C ALA A 132 -3.47 14.89 -17.28
N VAL A 133 -2.17 14.58 -17.37
CA VAL A 133 -1.48 14.42 -18.65
C VAL A 133 -1.84 13.07 -19.28
N GLY A 134 -2.75 13.09 -20.24
CA GLY A 134 -3.22 11.89 -20.95
C GLY A 134 -2.18 11.25 -21.87
N ASN A 135 -1.18 12.01 -22.36
CA ASN A 135 -0.16 11.49 -23.27
C ASN A 135 1.03 10.86 -22.51
N PRO A 136 1.28 9.54 -22.64
CA PRO A 136 2.36 8.87 -21.93
C PRO A 136 3.77 9.38 -22.27
N LYS A 137 3.99 9.86 -23.51
CA LYS A 137 5.29 10.45 -23.90
C LYS A 137 5.55 11.77 -23.19
N VAL A 138 4.50 12.58 -22.97
CA VAL A 138 4.60 13.85 -22.25
C VAL A 138 4.84 13.60 -20.76
N ARG A 139 4.14 12.62 -20.16
CA ARG A 139 4.41 12.20 -18.78
C ARG A 139 5.88 11.81 -18.58
N ARG A 140 6.47 11.05 -19.51
CA ARG A 140 7.89 10.68 -19.46
C ARG A 140 8.80 11.92 -19.45
N ARG A 141 8.57 12.87 -20.38
CA ARG A 141 9.33 14.13 -20.43
C ARG A 141 9.22 14.97 -19.14
N ILE A 142 8.04 14.97 -18.50
CA ILE A 142 7.86 15.67 -17.21
C ILE A 142 8.70 15.02 -16.12
N VAL A 143 8.75 13.68 -16.07
CA VAL A 143 9.61 12.96 -15.10
C VAL A 143 11.08 13.26 -15.37
N ASP A 144 11.51 13.23 -16.63
CA ASP A 144 12.89 13.54 -17.00
C ASP A 144 13.27 14.97 -16.62
N LEU A 145 12.36 15.93 -16.82
CA LEU A 145 12.56 17.32 -16.39
C LEU A 145 12.70 17.43 -14.87
N VAL A 146 11.76 16.85 -14.11
CA VAL A 146 11.81 16.90 -12.63
C VAL A 146 13.08 16.25 -12.10
N ARG A 147 13.56 15.16 -12.72
CA ARG A 147 14.86 14.56 -12.40
C ARG A 147 16.02 15.51 -12.70
N SER A 148 16.03 16.15 -13.87
CA SER A 148 17.09 17.09 -14.24
C SER A 148 17.16 18.32 -13.33
N LEU A 149 16.03 18.71 -12.73
CA LEU A 149 15.96 19.81 -11.76
C LEU A 149 16.37 19.40 -10.34
N GLY A 150 16.38 18.10 -10.04
CA GLY A 150 16.70 17.59 -8.70
C GLY A 150 18.18 17.71 -8.33
N GLY A 151 19.07 17.87 -9.32
CA GLY A 151 20.50 17.78 -9.13
C GLY A 151 20.90 16.34 -8.78
N ASP A 152 21.92 15.79 -9.44
CA ASP A 152 22.54 14.58 -8.94
C ASP A 152 23.21 14.92 -7.60
N GLU A 153 22.61 14.49 -6.48
CA GLU A 153 23.31 14.40 -5.19
C GLU A 153 24.34 13.26 -5.29
N GLU A 154 25.42 13.50 -6.04
CA GLU A 154 26.69 12.79 -5.89
C GLU A 154 27.67 13.73 -5.19
N GLU A 155 27.71 13.63 -3.85
CA GLU A 155 28.92 13.80 -3.04
C GLU A 155 28.88 12.86 -1.82
#